data_AF-A0A7R9B225-F1
#
_entry.id   AF-A0A7R9B225-F1
#
_cell.length_a   1.000
_cell.length_b   1.000
_cell.length_c   1.000
_cell.angle_alpha   90.00
_cell.angle_beta   90.00
_cell.angle_gamma   90.00
#
_symmetry.space_group_name_H-M   'P 1'
#
loop_
_entity.id
_entity.type
_entity.pdbx_description
1 polymer ?
#
loop_
_entity_poly.entity_id
_entity_poly.type
_entity_poly.pdbx_seq_one_letter_code
_entity_poly.pdbx_strand_id
1 'polypeptide(L)'
;MRTKMAGVTLRSNRRTLFCLCLTQAWRPLTATAQLVAAVGDADEAAGVSGEIIFTQPHPPVGPVIVRGNLTGLSPGQHGMVVHVLGHTREGCDSTGPHYNPYGFRHGAPGEPQRHVGDIGNIRAGPDGAASVDFLDPVISLAGPHSIMGRSLVVHADVDDYGRGGNDESLISGNSGAAVACGVIGSNMRLFLLLLLVAFVAAEYPLCPQERRAQVFLSDPQGMSPVVGSVIFTQTEGGPVTVAGTIQGLRPGRHGFHVHEKGDITGGCADAGGHFNPEKNHHGAPFDGDRHAGDLGNIEAGPDGVAHIHLTDHVISLSGPHCILGRAVVVHSDEDDLGKGGFSDSLTTGHAGSRLACGVIRDQ
;
A
#
# COMPACT_ATOMS: atom_id res chain seq x y z
N MET A 1 -51.68 -52.72 9.03
CA MET A 1 -51.02 -51.47 9.48
C MET A 1 -49.96 -51.10 8.45
N ARG A 2 -49.98 -49.86 7.96
CA ARG A 2 -49.03 -49.28 7.01
C ARG A 2 -47.76 -48.81 7.73
N THR A 3 -46.57 -49.04 7.16
CA THR A 3 -45.35 -48.18 7.12
C THR A 3 -44.11 -49.06 6.85
N LYS A 4 -43.00 -48.63 6.24
CA LYS A 4 -42.65 -47.56 5.29
C LYS A 4 -41.26 -47.98 4.73
N MET A 5 -40.95 -47.55 3.51
CA MET A 5 -39.72 -47.82 2.76
C MET A 5 -38.44 -47.44 3.54
N ALA A 6 -37.41 -48.29 3.45
CA ALA A 6 -36.03 -47.91 3.73
C ALA A 6 -35.45 -47.22 2.48
N GLY A 7 -35.22 -45.91 2.60
CA GLY A 7 -34.56 -45.11 1.58
C GLY A 7 -33.05 -45.28 1.64
N VAL A 8 -32.47 -45.63 0.49
CA VAL A 8 -31.03 -45.62 0.20
C VAL A 8 -30.50 -44.19 0.35
N THR A 9 -29.48 -43.97 1.17
CA THR A 9 -28.68 -42.73 1.11
C THR A 9 -27.31 -43.07 0.56
N LEU A 10 -27.08 -42.60 -0.66
CA LEU A 10 -25.85 -42.71 -1.43
C LEU A 10 -24.69 -42.01 -0.70
N ARG A 11 -23.55 -42.70 -0.63
CA ARG A 11 -22.26 -42.15 -0.22
C ARG A 11 -21.91 -40.96 -1.14
N SER A 12 -21.80 -39.77 -0.55
CA SER A 12 -21.25 -38.60 -1.22
C SER A 12 -19.74 -38.80 -1.44
N ASN A 13 -19.34 -38.81 -2.70
CA ASN A 13 -17.96 -38.82 -3.16
C ASN A 13 -17.21 -37.61 -2.62
N ARG A 14 -16.16 -37.82 -1.81
CA ARG A 14 -15.11 -36.83 -1.59
C ARG A 14 -14.39 -36.59 -2.92
N ARG A 15 -14.87 -35.61 -3.70
CA ARG A 15 -14.04 -34.98 -4.73
C ARG A 15 -13.01 -34.14 -4.01
N THR A 16 -11.78 -34.66 -3.93
CA THR A 16 -10.60 -33.86 -3.63
C THR A 16 -10.48 -32.81 -4.74
N LEU A 17 -11.10 -31.64 -4.55
CA LEU A 17 -10.77 -30.48 -5.36
C LEU A 17 -9.33 -30.12 -5.00
N PHE A 18 -8.41 -30.44 -5.91
CA PHE A 18 -7.12 -29.78 -5.95
C PHE A 18 -7.41 -28.29 -6.13
N CYS A 19 -7.35 -27.55 -5.03
CA CYS A 19 -7.29 -26.10 -5.06
C CYS A 19 -5.95 -25.75 -5.71
N LEU A 20 -5.96 -25.43 -7.01
CA LEU A 20 -4.83 -24.78 -7.63
C LEU A 20 -4.71 -23.41 -6.96
N CYS A 21 -3.89 -23.37 -5.91
CA CYS A 21 -3.49 -22.15 -5.24
C CYS A 21 -2.61 -21.37 -6.24
N LEU A 22 -3.25 -20.58 -7.10
CA LEU A 22 -2.60 -19.41 -7.67
C LEU A 22 -2.32 -18.53 -6.47
N THR A 23 -1.07 -18.48 -6.02
CA THR A 23 -0.56 -17.46 -5.11
C THR A 23 -1.19 -16.13 -5.50
N GLN A 24 -1.66 -15.30 -4.56
CA GLN A 24 -1.97 -13.90 -4.83
C GLN A 24 -0.67 -13.23 -5.27
N ALA A 25 -0.31 -13.42 -6.54
CA ALA A 25 0.55 -12.52 -7.25
C ALA A 25 -0.18 -11.19 -7.20
N TRP A 26 0.52 -10.17 -6.71
CA TRP A 26 0.14 -8.78 -6.82
C TRP A 26 -0.60 -8.58 -8.13
N ARG A 27 -1.87 -8.17 -8.05
CA ARG A 27 -2.64 -7.91 -9.28
C ARG A 27 -2.09 -6.61 -9.82
N PRO A 28 -1.35 -6.63 -10.95
CA PRO A 28 -0.83 -5.41 -11.51
C PRO A 28 -2.02 -4.50 -11.81
N LEU A 29 -1.98 -3.25 -11.35
CA LEU A 29 -2.93 -2.26 -11.83
C LEU A 29 -2.47 -1.77 -13.19
N THR A 30 -3.41 -1.66 -14.12
CA THR A 30 -3.15 -1.10 -15.44
C THR A 30 -4.11 0.05 -15.69
N ALA A 31 -3.56 1.19 -16.08
CA ALA A 31 -4.29 2.37 -16.49
C ALA A 31 -3.83 2.79 -17.89
N THR A 32 -4.67 3.54 -18.59
CA THR A 32 -4.38 3.99 -19.94
C THR A 32 -4.84 5.42 -20.11
N ALA A 33 -3.98 6.23 -20.73
CA ALA A 33 -4.31 7.54 -21.23
C ALA A 33 -4.31 7.47 -22.76
N GLN A 34 -5.45 7.79 -23.36
CA GLN A 34 -5.54 8.02 -24.80
C GLN A 34 -5.30 9.50 -25.03
N LEU A 35 -4.13 9.85 -25.59
CA LEU A 35 -3.80 11.23 -25.89
C LEU A 35 -4.35 11.59 -27.26
N VAL A 36 -5.01 12.74 -27.29
CA VAL A 36 -5.44 13.40 -28.51
C VAL A 36 -4.89 14.82 -28.51
N ALA A 37 -4.69 15.35 -29.71
CA ALA A 37 -4.23 16.71 -29.93
C ALA A 37 -5.08 17.71 -29.15
N ALA A 38 -4.42 18.73 -28.59
CA ALA A 38 -5.09 19.83 -27.92
C ALA A 38 -6.02 20.55 -28.92
N VAL A 39 -7.28 20.73 -28.53
CA VAL A 39 -8.26 21.48 -29.34
C VAL A 39 -8.04 22.97 -29.07
N GLY A 40 -7.39 23.69 -29.99
CA GLY A 40 -7.21 25.13 -29.83
C GLY A 40 -6.05 25.75 -30.63
N ASP A 41 -4.98 25.00 -30.89
CA ASP A 41 -3.83 25.55 -31.60
C ASP A 41 -3.85 25.21 -33.09
N ALA A 42 -4.02 26.25 -33.89
CA ALA A 42 -3.77 26.22 -35.32
C ALA A 42 -2.26 26.02 -35.58
N ASP A 43 -1.97 25.06 -36.44
CA ASP A 43 -0.73 24.86 -37.20
C ASP A 43 0.52 24.17 -36.60
N GLU A 44 0.65 23.89 -35.29
CA GLU A 44 1.77 23.04 -34.79
C GLU A 44 1.36 21.71 -34.13
N ALA A 45 0.13 21.57 -33.62
CA ALA A 45 -0.34 20.37 -32.89
C ALA A 45 -1.35 19.51 -33.67
N ALA A 46 -1.60 19.82 -34.95
CA ALA A 46 -2.62 19.16 -35.76
C ALA A 46 -2.27 17.68 -36.03
N GLY A 47 -2.69 16.78 -35.14
CA GLY A 47 -2.61 15.33 -35.34
C GLY A 47 -1.82 14.55 -34.29
N VAL A 48 -1.37 15.18 -33.20
CA VAL A 48 -0.75 14.41 -32.11
C VAL A 48 -1.75 13.40 -31.56
N SER A 49 -1.40 12.13 -31.58
CA SER A 49 -2.26 11.08 -31.02
C SER A 49 -1.45 9.87 -30.61
N GLY A 50 -1.98 9.14 -29.63
CA GLY A 50 -1.43 7.85 -29.24
C GLY A 50 -1.97 7.36 -27.92
N GLU A 51 -1.34 6.33 -27.41
CA GLU A 51 -1.76 5.64 -26.20
C GLU A 51 -0.57 5.41 -25.29
N ILE A 52 -0.73 5.81 -24.03
CA ILE A 52 0.22 5.55 -22.96
C ILE A 52 -0.46 4.65 -21.93
N ILE A 53 0.19 3.54 -21.63
CA ILE A 53 -0.21 2.52 -20.68
C ILE A 53 0.70 2.64 -19.45
N PHE A 54 0.06 2.75 -18.30
CA PHE A 54 0.70 2.71 -16.99
C PHE A 54 0.46 1.34 -16.38
N THR A 55 1.50 0.67 -15.92
CA THR A 55 1.40 -0.61 -15.22
C THR A 55 2.13 -0.51 -13.90
N GLN A 56 1.42 -0.70 -12.79
CA GLN A 56 2.03 -0.84 -11.46
C GLN A 56 1.98 -2.31 -11.07
N PRO A 57 3.12 -3.04 -11.06
CA PRO A 57 3.09 -4.47 -10.76
C PRO A 57 2.74 -4.79 -9.31
N HIS A 58 3.05 -3.90 -8.37
CA HIS A 58 2.94 -4.14 -6.92
C HIS A 58 2.17 -3.05 -6.14
N PRO A 59 0.98 -2.60 -6.57
CA PRO A 59 0.29 -1.46 -5.98
C PRO A 59 -0.06 -1.69 -4.49
N PRO A 60 -0.08 -0.64 -3.64
CA PRO A 60 0.23 0.76 -3.95
C PRO A 60 1.73 1.09 -3.96
N VAL A 61 2.58 0.10 -3.68
CA VAL A 61 4.03 0.23 -3.59
C VAL A 61 4.72 -0.08 -4.91
N GLY A 62 6.02 0.18 -4.96
CA GLY A 62 6.82 -0.07 -6.15
C GLY A 62 6.49 0.86 -7.33
N PRO A 63 7.35 0.81 -8.35
CA PRO A 63 7.32 1.80 -9.41
C PRO A 63 6.24 1.50 -10.46
N VAL A 64 5.87 2.54 -11.18
CA VAL A 64 4.97 2.45 -12.34
C VAL A 64 5.79 2.39 -13.61
N ILE A 65 5.49 1.40 -14.44
CA ILE A 65 6.03 1.24 -15.78
C ILE A 65 5.14 2.05 -16.73
N VAL A 66 5.74 2.96 -17.49
CA VAL A 66 5.05 3.83 -18.46
C VAL A 66 5.49 3.42 -19.85
N ARG A 67 4.54 2.95 -20.66
CA ARG A 67 4.79 2.45 -22.02
C ARG A 67 3.80 2.96 -23.01
N GLY A 68 4.22 3.18 -24.25
CA GLY A 68 3.28 3.49 -25.31
C GLY A 68 3.93 4.11 -26.53
N ASN A 69 3.09 4.56 -27.44
CA ASN A 69 3.55 5.24 -28.65
C ASN A 69 2.69 6.46 -28.91
N LEU A 70 3.34 7.53 -29.34
CA LEU A 70 2.72 8.76 -29.82
C LEU A 70 3.18 9.01 -31.25
N THR A 71 2.32 9.68 -32.02
CA THR A 71 2.59 10.11 -33.40
C THR A 71 2.15 11.55 -33.57
N GLY A 72 2.65 12.22 -34.61
CA GLY A 72 2.27 13.60 -34.95
C GLY A 72 2.98 14.68 -34.12
N LEU A 73 4.02 14.31 -33.35
CA LEU A 73 4.87 15.26 -32.63
C LEU A 73 5.88 15.92 -33.58
N SER A 74 6.37 17.11 -33.24
CA SER A 74 7.52 17.68 -33.94
C SER A 74 8.80 16.91 -33.59
N PRO A 75 9.81 16.81 -34.48
CA PRO A 75 11.04 16.09 -34.16
C PRO A 75 11.80 16.78 -33.01
N GLY A 76 12.07 16.07 -31.91
CA GLY A 76 12.67 16.70 -30.75
C GLY A 76 12.38 16.01 -29.43
N GLN A 77 12.61 16.73 -28.33
CA GLN A 77 12.19 16.33 -26.99
C GLN A 77 10.97 17.13 -26.57
N HIS A 78 10.06 16.47 -25.88
CA HIS A 78 8.81 17.05 -25.37
C HIS A 78 8.65 16.73 -23.90
N GLY A 79 8.31 17.74 -23.09
CA GLY A 79 7.90 17.53 -21.71
C GLY A 79 6.66 16.66 -21.63
N MET A 80 6.63 15.70 -20.71
CA MET A 80 5.48 14.85 -20.45
C MET A 80 5.20 14.84 -18.95
N VAL A 81 3.98 15.25 -18.58
CA VAL A 81 3.63 15.60 -17.20
C VAL A 81 2.22 15.13 -16.86
N VAL A 82 2.00 14.71 -15.62
CA VAL A 82 0.65 14.48 -15.08
C VAL A 82 0.13 15.77 -14.44
N HIS A 83 -0.99 16.28 -14.93
CA HIS A 83 -1.67 17.46 -14.42
C HIS A 83 -2.75 17.11 -13.39
N VAL A 84 -3.17 18.07 -12.57
CA VAL A 84 -4.03 17.81 -11.43
C VAL A 84 -5.47 17.42 -11.81
N LEU A 85 -6.06 18.02 -12.85
CA LEU A 85 -7.47 17.83 -13.22
C LEU A 85 -7.64 16.76 -14.30
N GLY A 86 -8.69 15.96 -14.13
CA GLY A 86 -9.05 14.82 -14.97
C GLY A 86 -10.05 15.09 -16.09
N HIS A 87 -9.91 16.20 -16.81
CA HIS A 87 -10.82 16.52 -17.90
C HIS A 87 -10.10 17.22 -19.05
N THR A 88 -10.55 16.93 -20.26
CA THR A 88 -9.97 17.48 -21.50
C THR A 88 -11.02 18.14 -22.40
N ARG A 89 -12.25 18.34 -21.88
CA ARG A 89 -13.39 18.86 -22.67
C ARG A 89 -13.17 20.30 -23.16
N GLU A 90 -12.38 21.08 -22.42
CA GLU A 90 -12.09 22.48 -22.72
C GLU A 90 -10.64 22.65 -23.23
N GLY A 91 -10.05 21.59 -23.78
CA GLY A 91 -8.65 21.57 -24.20
C GLY A 91 -7.67 21.22 -23.08
N CYS A 92 -6.40 21.10 -23.43
CA CYS A 92 -5.37 20.61 -22.52
C CYS A 92 -4.96 21.65 -21.46
N ASP A 93 -5.11 22.94 -21.75
CA ASP A 93 -4.84 24.02 -20.80
C ASP A 93 -5.80 23.99 -19.59
N SER A 94 -6.98 23.39 -19.75
CA SER A 94 -7.96 23.23 -18.67
C SER A 94 -7.55 22.22 -17.61
N THR A 95 -6.47 21.46 -17.81
CA THR A 95 -6.05 20.38 -16.90
C THR A 95 -5.41 20.87 -15.59
N GLY A 96 -5.21 22.19 -15.45
CA GLY A 96 -4.62 22.81 -14.26
C GLY A 96 -3.09 22.65 -14.22
N PRO A 97 -2.43 22.93 -13.08
CA PRO A 97 -0.99 22.78 -12.94
C PRO A 97 -0.55 21.31 -12.83
N HIS A 98 0.76 21.11 -12.82
CA HIS A 98 1.39 19.81 -12.53
C HIS A 98 0.83 19.23 -11.23
N TYR A 99 0.68 17.91 -11.18
CA TYR A 99 0.19 17.25 -9.99
C TYR A 99 1.24 17.29 -8.86
N ASN A 100 1.00 18.16 -7.88
CA ASN A 100 1.94 18.45 -6.79
C ASN A 100 1.27 18.39 -5.40
N PRO A 101 0.97 17.19 -4.88
CA PRO A 101 0.32 17.06 -3.58
C PRO A 101 1.23 17.46 -2.40
N TYR A 102 2.55 17.53 -2.61
CA TYR A 102 3.53 17.80 -1.56
C TYR A 102 4.05 19.25 -1.55
N GLY A 103 3.66 20.08 -2.53
CA GLY A 103 4.12 21.47 -2.62
C GLY A 103 5.62 21.60 -2.92
N PHE A 104 6.23 20.60 -3.57
CA PHE A 104 7.64 20.68 -4.01
C PHE A 104 7.78 21.61 -5.21
N ARG A 105 9.03 21.95 -5.55
CA ARG A 105 9.33 22.61 -6.84
C ARG A 105 9.36 21.58 -7.96
N HIS A 106 9.22 22.05 -9.19
CA HIS A 106 9.42 21.23 -10.37
C HIS A 106 10.84 20.65 -10.42
N GLY A 107 11.00 19.43 -10.94
CA GLY A 107 12.29 18.74 -10.97
C GLY A 107 12.38 17.55 -11.92
N ALA A 108 13.58 16.95 -11.99
CA ALA A 108 13.88 15.90 -12.98
C ALA A 108 13.27 14.54 -12.59
N PRO A 109 12.89 13.68 -13.57
CA PRO A 109 12.51 12.31 -13.28
C PRO A 109 13.67 11.57 -12.57
N GLY A 110 13.40 11.04 -11.38
CA GLY A 110 14.39 10.39 -10.51
C GLY A 110 14.75 11.17 -9.24
N GLU A 111 14.45 12.48 -9.18
CA GLU A 111 14.64 13.27 -7.96
C GLU A 111 13.48 13.02 -6.97
N PRO A 112 13.74 12.73 -5.68
CA PRO A 112 12.68 12.44 -4.71
C PRO A 112 11.86 13.68 -4.32
N GLN A 113 12.39 14.88 -4.55
CA GLN A 113 11.72 16.16 -4.31
C GLN A 113 11.42 16.83 -5.66
N ARG A 114 10.29 16.45 -6.25
CA ARG A 114 9.72 17.03 -7.49
C ARG A 114 8.20 16.99 -7.42
N HIS A 115 7.48 17.61 -8.35
CA HIS A 115 6.04 17.35 -8.42
C HIS A 115 5.82 15.86 -8.71
N VAL A 116 4.79 15.25 -8.10
CA VAL A 116 4.48 13.83 -8.39
C VAL A 116 4.23 13.63 -9.89
N GLY A 117 3.64 14.61 -10.56
CA GLY A 117 3.40 14.57 -12.00
C GLY A 117 4.62 14.80 -12.91
N ASP A 118 5.78 15.18 -12.39
CA ASP A 118 6.98 15.42 -13.20
C ASP A 118 7.61 14.08 -13.61
N ILE A 119 7.23 13.57 -14.79
CA ILE A 119 7.67 12.25 -15.30
C ILE A 119 8.66 12.34 -16.46
N GLY A 120 9.07 13.56 -16.84
CA GLY A 120 10.25 13.80 -17.66
C GLY A 120 9.97 14.20 -19.11
N ASN A 121 10.91 13.86 -20.00
CA ASN A 121 10.82 14.14 -21.43
C ASN A 121 10.66 12.86 -22.24
N ILE A 122 9.95 12.94 -23.36
CA ILE A 122 9.91 11.93 -24.42
C ILE A 122 10.63 12.45 -25.66
N ARG A 123 11.06 11.55 -26.56
CA ARG A 123 11.74 11.93 -27.80
C ARG A 123 10.97 11.45 -29.03
N ALA A 124 10.62 12.39 -29.90
CA ALA A 124 10.04 12.13 -31.20
C ALA A 124 11.13 12.08 -32.29
N GLY A 125 11.02 11.09 -33.19
CA GLY A 125 11.89 10.93 -34.35
C GLY A 125 11.57 11.92 -35.49
N PRO A 126 12.32 11.88 -36.59
CA PRO A 126 12.08 12.73 -37.77
C PRO A 126 10.69 12.52 -38.42
N ASP A 127 10.06 11.37 -38.16
CA ASP A 127 8.71 11.01 -38.60
C ASP A 127 7.62 11.45 -37.62
N GLY A 128 7.98 12.13 -36.54
CA GLY A 128 7.07 12.58 -35.48
C GLY A 128 6.54 11.46 -34.59
N ALA A 129 7.15 10.26 -34.64
CA ALA A 129 6.81 9.14 -33.77
C ALA A 129 7.70 9.14 -32.51
N ALA A 130 7.10 8.94 -31.35
CA ALA A 130 7.80 8.77 -30.08
C ALA A 130 7.41 7.43 -29.43
N SER A 131 8.41 6.62 -29.10
CA SER A 131 8.20 5.41 -28.30
C SER A 131 8.56 5.70 -26.84
N VAL A 132 7.66 5.33 -25.95
CA VAL A 132 7.76 5.57 -24.51
C VAL A 132 7.95 4.23 -23.82
N ASP A 133 9.03 4.07 -23.07
CA ASP A 133 9.28 2.93 -22.19
C ASP A 133 10.24 3.35 -21.07
N PHE A 134 9.69 3.69 -19.92
CA PHE A 134 10.46 4.00 -18.73
C PHE A 134 9.71 3.61 -17.46
N LEU A 135 10.37 3.80 -16.33
CA LEU A 135 9.87 3.46 -15.00
C LEU A 135 9.95 4.70 -14.12
N ASP A 136 8.85 5.01 -13.42
CA ASP A 136 8.76 6.12 -12.49
C ASP A 136 8.51 5.60 -11.06
N PRO A 137 9.38 5.92 -10.08
CA PRO A 137 9.24 5.44 -8.71
C PRO A 137 8.35 6.31 -7.82
N VAL A 138 7.85 7.45 -8.30
CA VAL A 138 7.11 8.45 -7.51
C VAL A 138 5.62 8.39 -7.78
N ILE A 139 5.21 8.27 -9.05
CA ILE A 139 3.79 8.12 -9.38
C ILE A 139 3.26 6.77 -8.88
N SER A 140 1.96 6.70 -8.56
CA SER A 140 1.29 5.48 -8.16
C SER A 140 -0.10 5.40 -8.80
N LEU A 141 -0.57 4.18 -9.09
CA LEU A 141 -1.93 3.94 -9.59
C LEU A 141 -2.93 3.69 -8.46
N ALA A 142 -2.47 3.63 -7.20
CA ALA A 142 -3.31 3.41 -6.03
C ALA A 142 -2.94 4.34 -4.86
N GLY A 143 -3.83 4.42 -3.88
CA GLY A 143 -3.64 5.25 -2.69
C GLY A 143 -4.06 6.72 -2.88
N PRO A 144 -3.89 7.54 -1.83
CA PRO A 144 -4.40 8.92 -1.79
C PRO A 144 -3.71 9.85 -2.80
N HIS A 145 -2.49 9.51 -3.23
CA HIS A 145 -1.74 10.28 -4.22
C HIS A 145 -1.71 9.64 -5.61
N SER A 146 -2.72 8.82 -5.91
CA SER A 146 -2.84 8.16 -7.21
C SER A 146 -2.96 9.17 -8.37
N ILE A 147 -2.37 8.82 -9.51
CA ILE A 147 -2.55 9.52 -10.79
C ILE A 147 -3.80 9.08 -11.55
N MET A 148 -4.53 8.08 -11.04
CA MET A 148 -5.79 7.64 -11.63
C MET A 148 -6.82 8.78 -11.67
N GLY A 149 -7.45 8.95 -12.82
CA GLY A 149 -8.45 9.99 -13.05
C GLY A 149 -7.85 11.38 -13.27
N ARG A 150 -6.52 11.53 -13.38
CA ARG A 150 -5.83 12.78 -13.74
C ARG A 150 -5.57 12.85 -15.23
N SER A 151 -5.03 13.95 -15.73
CA SER A 151 -4.65 14.09 -17.14
C SER A 151 -3.15 13.92 -17.33
N LEU A 152 -2.77 13.10 -18.31
CA LEU A 152 -1.42 13.11 -18.87
C LEU A 152 -1.38 14.18 -19.96
N VAL A 153 -0.34 15.02 -19.94
CA VAL A 153 -0.13 16.12 -20.88
C VAL A 153 1.25 15.99 -21.51
N VAL A 154 1.34 16.23 -22.82
CA VAL A 154 2.59 16.38 -23.56
C VAL A 154 2.68 17.82 -24.03
N HIS A 155 3.84 18.43 -23.85
CA HIS A 155 4.09 19.82 -24.18
C HIS A 155 4.93 20.01 -25.45
N ALA A 156 4.90 21.20 -26.01
CA ALA A 156 5.56 21.55 -27.26
C ALA A 156 7.10 21.52 -27.14
N ASP A 157 7.63 22.01 -26.03
CA ASP A 157 9.07 22.19 -25.81
C ASP A 157 9.64 21.13 -24.85
N VAL A 158 10.97 21.12 -24.80
CA VAL A 158 11.71 20.30 -23.84
C VAL A 158 11.53 20.85 -22.42
N ASP A 159 11.23 19.96 -21.49
CA ASP A 159 11.26 20.24 -20.06
C ASP A 159 12.72 20.37 -19.57
N ASP A 160 13.05 21.50 -18.97
CA ASP A 160 14.39 21.83 -18.47
C ASP A 160 14.69 21.33 -17.04
N TYR A 161 13.75 20.65 -16.41
CA TYR A 161 13.83 20.07 -15.08
C TYR A 161 14.09 21.06 -13.95
N GLY A 162 13.66 22.31 -14.10
CA GLY A 162 13.87 23.35 -13.09
C GLY A 162 15.24 24.00 -13.18
N ARG A 163 15.95 23.84 -14.31
CA ARG A 163 17.35 24.27 -14.47
C ARG A 163 17.53 25.42 -15.46
N GLY A 164 16.44 26.04 -15.91
CA GLY A 164 16.42 27.18 -16.84
C GLY A 164 16.77 28.53 -16.20
N GLY A 165 16.88 28.61 -14.87
CA GLY A 165 17.34 29.81 -14.17
C GLY A 165 16.32 30.95 -14.10
N ASN A 166 15.03 30.65 -14.27
CA ASN A 166 13.92 31.59 -14.12
C ASN A 166 12.79 30.97 -13.27
N ASP A 167 11.81 31.77 -12.85
CA ASP A 167 10.74 31.28 -11.97
C ASP A 167 9.82 30.25 -12.66
N GLU A 168 9.61 30.38 -13.97
CA GLU A 168 8.77 29.48 -14.75
C GLU A 168 9.37 28.07 -14.84
N SER A 169 10.70 27.97 -14.96
CA SER A 169 11.44 26.72 -14.89
C SER A 169 11.15 25.96 -13.60
N LEU A 170 11.04 26.65 -12.46
CA LEU A 170 10.75 26.02 -11.16
C LEU A 170 9.27 25.59 -11.00
N ILE A 171 8.42 25.93 -11.96
CA ILE A 171 6.97 25.66 -11.95
C ILE A 171 6.60 24.62 -13.03
N SER A 172 7.05 24.81 -14.27
CA SER A 172 6.62 24.05 -15.45
C SER A 172 7.76 23.42 -16.26
N GLY A 173 9.01 23.68 -15.87
CA GLY A 173 10.18 23.25 -16.63
C GLY A 173 10.34 23.99 -17.97
N ASN A 174 9.70 25.15 -18.17
CA ASN A 174 9.66 25.87 -19.45
C ASN A 174 9.23 24.98 -20.64
N SER A 175 8.35 24.01 -20.40
CA SER A 175 7.98 23.00 -21.39
C SER A 175 7.01 23.51 -22.48
N GLY A 176 6.54 24.75 -22.39
CA GLY A 176 5.73 25.39 -23.42
C GLY A 176 4.26 24.94 -23.44
N ALA A 177 3.57 25.18 -24.55
CA ALA A 177 2.14 24.90 -24.70
C ALA A 177 1.83 23.39 -24.67
N ALA A 178 0.64 23.02 -24.19
CA ALA A 178 0.19 21.63 -24.20
C ALA A 178 -0.26 21.21 -25.60
N VAL A 179 0.43 20.25 -26.22
CA VAL A 179 0.14 19.78 -27.59
C VAL A 179 -0.77 18.56 -27.64
N ALA A 180 -0.81 17.77 -26.56
CA ALA A 180 -1.73 16.65 -26.43
C ALA A 180 -2.03 16.32 -24.98
N CYS A 181 -3.23 15.80 -24.72
CA CYS A 181 -3.60 15.34 -23.40
C CYS A 181 -4.60 14.19 -23.43
N GLY A 182 -4.65 13.44 -22.33
CA GLY A 182 -5.58 12.33 -22.15
C GLY A 182 -5.80 12.02 -20.69
N VAL A 183 -7.04 11.68 -20.31
CA VAL A 183 -7.35 11.26 -18.95
C VAL A 183 -6.82 9.86 -18.70
N ILE A 184 -6.09 9.68 -17.61
CA ILE A 184 -5.54 8.40 -17.14
C ILE A 184 -6.68 7.62 -16.48
N GLY A 185 -7.23 6.65 -17.19
CA GLY A 185 -8.37 5.86 -16.73
C GLY A 185 -8.09 4.37 -16.69
N SER A 186 -8.91 3.63 -15.96
CA SER A 186 -8.94 2.17 -16.07
C SER A 186 -9.47 1.77 -17.46
N ASN A 187 -8.84 0.78 -18.11
CA ASN A 187 -9.25 0.29 -19.42
C ASN A 187 -10.65 -0.32 -19.41
N MET A 188 -11.67 0.49 -19.71
CA MET A 188 -13.06 0.04 -19.77
C MET A 188 -13.38 -0.73 -21.07
N ARG A 189 -12.45 -0.79 -22.03
CA ARG A 189 -12.61 -1.52 -23.31
C ARG A 189 -12.49 -3.05 -23.18
N LEU A 190 -12.03 -3.57 -22.04
CA LEU A 190 -11.97 -5.02 -21.78
C LEU A 190 -13.26 -5.57 -21.11
N PHE A 191 -14.26 -4.73 -20.83
CA PHE A 191 -15.46 -5.13 -20.07
C PHE A 191 -16.59 -5.72 -20.93
N LEU A 192 -16.62 -5.52 -22.25
CA LEU A 192 -17.70 -6.08 -23.09
C LEU A 192 -17.57 -7.58 -23.37
N LEU A 193 -16.37 -8.19 -23.24
CA LEU A 193 -16.19 -9.64 -23.38
C LEU A 193 -16.37 -10.41 -22.06
N LEU A 194 -16.37 -9.70 -20.91
CA LEU A 194 -16.48 -10.30 -19.57
C LEU A 194 -17.93 -10.52 -19.10
N LEU A 195 -18.92 -9.89 -19.75
CA LEU A 195 -20.34 -10.09 -19.43
C LEU A 195 -20.86 -11.51 -19.75
N LEU A 196 -20.19 -12.25 -20.65
CA LEU A 196 -20.53 -13.65 -20.97
C LEU A 196 -19.90 -14.66 -20.00
N VAL A 197 -18.83 -14.30 -19.29
CA VAL A 197 -18.17 -15.18 -18.30
C VAL A 197 -18.71 -14.96 -16.89
N ALA A 198 -19.25 -13.77 -16.59
CA ALA A 198 -19.81 -13.45 -15.27
C ALA A 198 -21.02 -14.31 -14.88
N PHE A 199 -21.77 -14.85 -15.85
CA PHE A 199 -22.90 -15.74 -15.56
C PHE A 199 -22.49 -17.15 -15.08
N VAL A 200 -21.22 -17.54 -15.23
CA VAL A 200 -20.71 -18.86 -14.77
C VAL A 200 -19.82 -18.73 -13.51
N ALA A 201 -19.41 -17.52 -13.13
CA ALA A 201 -18.48 -17.31 -12.00
C ALA A 201 -19.17 -17.14 -10.63
N ALA A 202 -20.50 -17.01 -10.57
CA ALA A 202 -21.25 -16.73 -9.35
C ALA A 202 -21.25 -17.88 -8.30
N GLU A 203 -20.56 -18.99 -8.57
CA GLU A 203 -20.47 -20.15 -7.67
C GLU A 203 -19.05 -20.44 -7.18
N TYR A 204 -18.04 -19.65 -7.55
CA TYR A 204 -16.69 -19.81 -6.98
C TYR A 204 -16.57 -18.95 -5.71
N PRO A 205 -16.26 -19.54 -4.54
CA PRO A 205 -16.01 -18.76 -3.34
C PRO A 205 -14.84 -17.81 -3.60
N LEU A 206 -15.03 -16.53 -3.30
CA LEU A 206 -13.94 -15.55 -3.26
C LEU A 206 -12.83 -16.12 -2.36
N CYS A 207 -11.61 -16.20 -2.88
CA CYS A 207 -10.47 -16.58 -2.06
C CYS A 207 -10.29 -15.52 -0.97
N PRO A 208 -10.18 -15.88 0.32
CA PRO A 208 -10.03 -14.89 1.39
C PRO A 208 -8.90 -13.90 1.09
N GLN A 209 -9.20 -12.60 1.12
CA GLN A 209 -8.18 -11.56 0.89
C GLN A 209 -7.18 -11.57 2.05
N GLU A 210 -5.89 -11.74 1.79
CA GLU A 210 -4.84 -11.65 2.83
C GLU A 210 -4.40 -10.20 2.98
N ARG A 211 -4.55 -9.62 4.17
CA ARG A 211 -3.95 -8.34 4.56
C ARG A 211 -2.61 -8.58 5.24
N ARG A 212 -1.68 -7.65 5.04
CA ARG A 212 -0.37 -7.66 5.70
C ARG A 212 -0.05 -6.31 6.33
N ALA A 213 0.58 -6.35 7.49
CA ALA A 213 1.10 -5.17 8.15
C ALA A 213 2.48 -5.46 8.71
N GLN A 214 3.29 -4.42 8.90
CA GLN A 214 4.64 -4.53 9.44
C GLN A 214 4.92 -3.46 10.48
N VAL A 215 5.77 -3.82 11.42
CA VAL A 215 6.35 -2.91 12.40
C VAL A 215 7.85 -3.14 12.47
N PHE A 216 8.59 -2.04 12.60
CA PHE A 216 9.99 -2.02 13.00
C PHE A 216 10.07 -1.53 14.45
N LEU A 217 10.74 -2.29 15.30
CA LEU A 217 10.85 -2.05 16.73
C LEU A 217 12.21 -1.46 17.04
N SER A 218 12.21 -0.41 17.85
CA SER A 218 13.40 0.22 18.44
C SER A 218 12.98 0.99 19.70
N ASP A 219 13.92 1.41 20.52
CA ASP A 219 13.67 2.43 21.53
C ASP A 219 13.90 3.84 20.93
N PRO A 220 12.87 4.68 20.78
CA PRO A 220 13.01 6.04 20.26
C PRO A 220 13.94 6.93 21.09
N GLN A 221 14.14 6.60 22.37
CA GLN A 221 15.04 7.33 23.27
C GLN A 221 16.48 6.80 23.23
N GLY A 222 16.74 5.69 22.54
CA GLY A 222 18.08 5.11 22.40
C GLY A 222 18.68 4.55 23.69
N MET A 223 17.87 4.26 24.71
CA MET A 223 18.29 3.73 26.01
C MET A 223 18.38 2.21 26.03
N SER A 224 17.69 1.54 25.10
CA SER A 224 17.69 0.09 24.93
C SER A 224 18.28 -0.32 23.58
N PRO A 225 19.12 -1.37 23.53
CA PRO A 225 19.69 -1.89 22.28
C PRO A 225 18.70 -2.76 21.50
N VAL A 226 17.48 -2.97 22.03
CA VAL A 226 16.50 -3.89 21.44
C VAL A 226 15.98 -3.34 20.11
N VAL A 227 16.09 -4.16 19.08
CA VAL A 227 15.58 -3.87 17.74
C VAL A 227 14.89 -5.10 17.15
N GLY A 228 13.95 -4.90 16.24
CA GLY A 228 13.30 -6.04 15.59
C GLY A 228 12.35 -5.67 14.47
N SER A 229 11.81 -6.69 13.81
CA SER A 229 10.76 -6.53 12.81
C SER A 229 9.71 -7.61 12.99
N VAL A 230 8.44 -7.21 12.95
CA VAL A 230 7.30 -8.12 13.05
C VAL A 230 6.34 -7.86 11.90
N ILE A 231 5.84 -8.94 11.31
CA ILE A 231 4.86 -8.97 10.24
C ILE A 231 3.58 -9.60 10.78
N PHE A 232 2.46 -8.97 10.48
CA PHE A 232 1.12 -9.44 10.76
C PHE A 232 0.48 -9.84 9.44
N THR A 233 -0.10 -11.04 9.36
CA THR A 233 -0.85 -11.47 8.19
C THR A 233 -2.23 -11.96 8.61
N GLN A 234 -3.27 -11.57 7.88
CA GLN A 234 -4.64 -11.98 8.19
C GLN A 234 -5.40 -12.28 6.89
N THR A 235 -5.89 -13.50 6.75
CA THR A 235 -6.90 -13.81 5.72
C THR A 235 -8.25 -13.26 6.16
N GLU A 236 -9.08 -12.81 5.23
CA GLU A 236 -10.39 -12.22 5.52
C GLU A 236 -11.24 -13.11 6.44
N GLY A 237 -11.63 -12.57 7.60
CA GLY A 237 -12.39 -13.29 8.63
C GLY A 237 -11.58 -14.34 9.43
N GLY A 238 -10.31 -14.51 9.11
CA GLY A 238 -9.38 -15.41 9.79
C GLY A 238 -8.61 -14.76 10.95
N PRO A 239 -7.87 -15.56 11.72
CA PRO A 239 -6.98 -15.05 12.77
C PRO A 239 -5.77 -14.33 12.19
N VAL A 240 -5.15 -13.48 12.99
CA VAL A 240 -3.90 -12.81 12.63
C VAL A 240 -2.73 -13.73 12.97
N THR A 241 -1.88 -14.01 12.00
CA THR A 241 -0.58 -14.64 12.21
C THR A 241 0.47 -13.54 12.43
N VAL A 242 1.27 -13.69 13.47
CA VAL A 242 2.32 -12.74 13.86
C VAL A 242 3.66 -13.47 13.76
N ALA A 243 4.53 -12.97 12.89
CA ALA A 243 5.84 -13.57 12.64
C ALA A 243 6.94 -12.51 12.62
N GLY A 244 8.10 -12.78 13.22
CA GLY A 244 9.14 -11.76 13.32
C GLY A 244 10.40 -12.21 14.04
N THR A 245 11.34 -11.28 14.17
CA THR A 245 12.57 -11.49 14.94
C THR A 245 12.93 -10.22 15.69
N ILE A 246 13.29 -10.38 16.95
CA ILE A 246 13.70 -9.30 17.86
C ILE A 246 15.04 -9.69 18.46
N GLN A 247 15.96 -8.74 18.54
CA GLN A 247 17.35 -8.95 18.96
C GLN A 247 17.72 -7.94 20.04
N GLY A 248 18.78 -8.23 20.79
CA GLY A 248 19.28 -7.37 21.87
C GLY A 248 18.54 -7.55 23.20
N LEU A 249 17.74 -8.62 23.32
CA LEU A 249 17.04 -8.98 24.56
C LEU A 249 17.99 -9.72 25.52
N ARG A 250 17.64 -9.72 26.81
CA ARG A 250 18.26 -10.67 27.75
C ARG A 250 17.66 -12.07 27.50
N PRO A 251 18.40 -13.16 27.78
CA PRO A 251 17.81 -14.50 27.70
C PRO A 251 16.59 -14.63 28.63
N GLY A 252 15.52 -15.25 28.14
CA GLY A 252 14.27 -15.46 28.90
C GLY A 252 13.02 -14.90 28.21
N ARG A 253 11.93 -14.83 28.97
CA ARG A 253 10.62 -14.38 28.49
C ARG A 253 10.44 -12.87 28.66
N HIS A 254 9.73 -12.30 27.70
CA HIS A 254 9.44 -10.87 27.60
C HIS A 254 7.98 -10.67 27.19
N GLY A 255 7.26 -9.82 27.92
CA GLY A 255 5.91 -9.41 27.54
C GLY A 255 5.88 -8.72 26.17
N PHE A 256 4.87 -9.02 25.38
CA PHE A 256 4.74 -8.58 24.00
C PHE A 256 3.29 -8.19 23.72
N HIS A 257 3.04 -6.90 23.52
CA HIS A 257 1.67 -6.37 23.48
C HIS A 257 1.46 -5.39 22.35
N VAL A 258 0.22 -5.32 21.86
CA VAL A 258 -0.26 -4.18 21.07
C VAL A 258 -0.84 -3.13 22.02
N HIS A 259 -0.34 -1.91 21.92
CA HIS A 259 -0.76 -0.77 22.73
C HIS A 259 -1.82 0.08 22.03
N GLU A 260 -2.58 0.85 22.80
CA GLU A 260 -3.75 1.56 22.29
C GLU A 260 -3.42 2.70 21.31
N LYS A 261 -2.23 3.31 21.37
CA LYS A 261 -1.82 4.42 20.50
C LYS A 261 -0.65 4.02 19.60
N GLY A 262 -0.60 4.59 18.40
CA GLY A 262 0.57 4.58 17.52
C GLY A 262 1.41 5.84 17.66
N ASP A 263 1.54 6.37 18.88
CA ASP A 263 2.42 7.49 19.19
C ASP A 263 3.63 6.96 19.94
N ILE A 264 4.81 7.26 19.40
CA ILE A 264 6.11 6.88 19.98
C ILE A 264 7.06 8.08 20.01
N THR A 265 6.53 9.30 19.85
CA THR A 265 7.33 10.53 19.68
C THR A 265 8.12 10.90 20.93
N GLY A 266 7.55 10.73 22.12
CA GLY A 266 8.25 10.86 23.41
C GLY A 266 8.83 9.55 23.95
N GLY A 267 8.86 8.49 23.13
CA GLY A 267 9.30 7.15 23.53
C GLY A 267 8.14 6.17 23.72
N CYS A 268 8.46 4.95 24.16
CA CYS A 268 7.47 3.87 24.20
C CYS A 268 6.36 4.07 25.23
N ALA A 269 6.50 5.01 26.18
CA ALA A 269 5.45 5.36 27.12
C ALA A 269 4.22 5.98 26.43
N ASP A 270 4.42 6.72 25.34
CA ASP A 270 3.36 7.47 24.64
C ASP A 270 2.39 6.54 23.89
N ALA A 271 2.77 5.28 23.69
CA ALA A 271 1.91 4.23 23.15
C ALA A 271 0.66 3.98 24.03
N GLY A 272 0.63 4.46 25.27
CA GLY A 272 -0.50 4.32 26.19
C GLY A 272 -0.55 2.95 26.85
N GLY A 273 -1.73 2.52 27.29
CA GLY A 273 -1.98 1.17 27.82
C GLY A 273 -2.06 0.09 26.74
N HIS A 274 -2.39 -1.15 27.13
CA HIS A 274 -2.66 -2.21 26.16
C HIS A 274 -3.94 -1.88 25.37
N PHE A 275 -4.01 -2.33 24.12
CA PHE A 275 -5.20 -2.14 23.29
C PHE A 275 -6.37 -2.97 23.85
N ASN A 276 -7.35 -2.30 24.45
CA ASN A 276 -8.46 -2.93 25.18
C ASN A 276 -9.81 -2.28 24.83
N PRO A 277 -10.36 -2.52 23.63
CA PRO A 277 -11.66 -1.96 23.23
C PRO A 277 -12.84 -2.49 24.07
N GLU A 278 -12.73 -3.69 24.63
CA GLU A 278 -13.79 -4.35 25.42
C GLU A 278 -13.77 -3.97 26.91
N LYS A 279 -12.72 -3.30 27.39
CA LYS A 279 -12.50 -3.01 28.82
C LYS A 279 -12.43 -4.26 29.70
N ASN A 280 -11.84 -5.31 29.15
CA ASN A 280 -11.53 -6.56 29.85
C ASN A 280 -10.37 -6.38 30.82
N HIS A 281 -10.11 -7.38 31.66
CA HIS A 281 -8.86 -7.45 32.40
C HIS A 281 -7.73 -7.96 31.50
N HIS A 282 -6.48 -7.78 31.95
CA HIS A 282 -5.32 -8.41 31.33
C HIS A 282 -5.40 -9.94 31.46
N GLY A 283 -5.01 -10.68 30.42
CA GLY A 283 -5.05 -12.14 30.43
C GLY A 283 -4.10 -12.82 29.44
N ALA A 284 -4.05 -14.15 29.46
CA ALA A 284 -3.26 -14.90 28.49
C ALA A 284 -3.88 -14.83 27.07
N PRO A 285 -3.12 -15.03 25.98
CA PRO A 285 -3.64 -14.89 24.60
C PRO A 285 -4.87 -15.77 24.24
N PHE A 286 -5.05 -16.87 24.96
CA PHE A 286 -6.17 -17.81 24.79
C PHE A 286 -7.27 -17.68 25.85
N ASP A 287 -7.11 -16.77 26.82
CA ASP A 287 -8.14 -16.49 27.81
C ASP A 287 -9.28 -15.69 27.16
N GLY A 288 -10.52 -15.99 27.57
CA GLY A 288 -11.70 -15.29 27.05
C GLY A 288 -11.89 -13.87 27.61
N ASP A 289 -11.37 -13.62 28.83
CA ASP A 289 -11.24 -12.29 29.44
C ASP A 289 -9.75 -11.89 29.34
N ARG A 290 -9.46 -11.02 28.37
CA ARG A 290 -8.14 -10.44 28.12
C ARG A 290 -8.27 -9.13 27.35
N HIS A 291 -7.26 -8.29 27.32
CA HIS A 291 -7.23 -7.20 26.35
C HIS A 291 -7.04 -7.76 24.94
N ALA A 292 -7.57 -7.07 23.93
CA ALA A 292 -7.32 -7.43 22.53
C ALA A 292 -5.82 -7.46 22.21
N GLY A 293 -5.04 -6.53 22.75
CA GLY A 293 -3.60 -6.42 22.51
C GLY A 293 -2.70 -7.37 23.31
N ASP A 294 -3.23 -8.23 24.18
CA ASP A 294 -2.42 -9.15 25.00
C ASP A 294 -1.95 -10.35 24.16
N LEU A 295 -0.73 -10.29 23.61
CA LEU A 295 -0.13 -11.37 22.81
C LEU A 295 0.78 -12.30 23.64
N GLY A 296 0.93 -12.03 24.95
CA GLY A 296 1.64 -12.85 25.91
C GLY A 296 3.16 -12.65 25.85
N ASN A 297 3.91 -13.76 25.94
CA ASN A 297 5.36 -13.73 26.03
C ASN A 297 6.05 -14.15 24.73
N ILE A 298 7.15 -13.46 24.39
CA ILE A 298 8.16 -13.93 23.45
C ILE A 298 9.37 -14.43 24.24
N GLU A 299 10.12 -15.40 23.70
CA GLU A 299 11.26 -16.01 24.38
C GLU A 299 12.55 -15.74 23.60
N ALA A 300 13.52 -15.10 24.26
CA ALA A 300 14.84 -14.84 23.72
C ALA A 300 15.82 -15.93 24.16
N GLY A 301 16.56 -16.45 23.19
CA GLY A 301 17.62 -17.43 23.41
C GLY A 301 18.87 -16.86 24.12
N PRO A 302 19.90 -17.68 24.34
CA PRO A 302 21.17 -17.25 24.93
C PRO A 302 21.91 -16.17 24.11
N ASP A 303 21.61 -16.06 22.83
CA ASP A 303 22.10 -15.04 21.90
C ASP A 303 21.31 -13.73 21.95
N GLY A 304 20.28 -13.64 22.80
CA GLY A 304 19.42 -12.46 22.94
C GLY A 304 18.45 -12.27 21.78
N VAL A 305 18.19 -13.33 21.00
CA VAL A 305 17.29 -13.30 19.84
C VAL A 305 16.00 -14.06 20.16
N ALA A 306 14.86 -13.41 19.91
CA ALA A 306 13.53 -14.01 19.97
C ALA A 306 12.95 -14.16 18.56
N HIS A 307 12.55 -15.37 18.21
CA HIS A 307 11.80 -15.66 16.98
C HIS A 307 10.32 -15.77 17.29
N ILE A 308 9.51 -14.92 16.66
CA ILE A 308 8.07 -14.85 16.89
C ILE A 308 7.37 -15.67 15.82
N HIS A 309 6.48 -16.55 16.23
CA HIS A 309 5.53 -17.23 15.37
C HIS A 309 4.29 -17.62 16.17
N LEU A 310 3.29 -16.74 16.23
CA LEU A 310 2.04 -16.96 16.97
C LEU A 310 0.81 -16.62 16.12
N THR A 311 -0.35 -17.07 16.58
CA THR A 311 -1.64 -16.80 15.96
C THR A 311 -2.60 -16.25 17.00
N ASP A 312 -3.25 -15.14 16.70
CA ASP A 312 -4.20 -14.47 17.58
C ASP A 312 -5.59 -14.36 16.94
N HIS A 313 -6.62 -14.63 17.73
CA HIS A 313 -8.01 -14.67 17.26
C HIS A 313 -8.82 -13.41 17.62
N VAL A 314 -8.25 -12.47 18.37
CA VAL A 314 -8.92 -11.26 18.85
C VAL A 314 -8.46 -10.03 18.08
N ILE A 315 -7.15 -9.83 17.89
CA ILE A 315 -6.66 -8.74 17.04
C ILE A 315 -7.08 -8.95 15.59
N SER A 316 -7.19 -7.85 14.85
CA SER A 316 -7.54 -7.85 13.43
C SER A 316 -6.75 -6.77 12.69
N LEU A 317 -6.61 -6.91 11.38
CA LEU A 317 -6.09 -5.88 10.46
C LEU A 317 -7.23 -5.04 9.85
N SER A 318 -8.45 -5.18 10.36
CA SER A 318 -9.63 -4.41 9.97
C SER A 318 -10.70 -4.42 11.06
N GLY A 319 -11.69 -3.54 10.95
CA GLY A 319 -12.85 -3.53 11.84
C GLY A 319 -12.56 -3.03 13.26
N PRO A 320 -13.40 -3.39 14.26
CA PRO A 320 -13.33 -2.83 15.60
C PRO A 320 -12.03 -3.15 16.38
N HIS A 321 -11.45 -4.33 16.17
CA HIS A 321 -10.20 -4.74 16.81
C HIS A 321 -8.98 -4.46 15.91
N CYS A 322 -9.09 -3.50 15.00
CA CYS A 322 -8.02 -3.15 14.07
C CYS A 322 -6.79 -2.63 14.83
N ILE A 323 -5.62 -3.22 14.54
CA ILE A 323 -4.32 -2.83 15.11
C ILE A 323 -3.50 -1.93 14.18
N LEU A 324 -3.96 -1.65 12.96
CA LEU A 324 -3.27 -0.72 12.06
C LEU A 324 -3.20 0.68 12.68
N GLY A 325 -2.02 1.29 12.65
CA GLY A 325 -1.77 2.59 13.27
C GLY A 325 -1.61 2.56 14.78
N ARG A 326 -1.56 1.36 15.41
CA ARG A 326 -1.23 1.18 16.83
C ARG A 326 0.24 0.77 16.99
N ALA A 327 0.76 0.83 18.22
CA ALA A 327 2.13 0.41 18.50
C ALA A 327 2.20 -1.03 19.02
N VAL A 328 3.24 -1.75 18.62
CA VAL A 328 3.72 -2.93 19.36
C VAL A 328 4.73 -2.47 20.40
N VAL A 329 4.72 -3.08 21.59
CA VAL A 329 5.69 -2.85 22.65
C VAL A 329 6.26 -4.18 23.13
N VAL A 330 7.58 -4.21 23.33
CA VAL A 330 8.31 -5.32 23.97
C VAL A 330 8.70 -4.87 25.37
N HIS A 331 8.44 -5.70 26.37
CA HIS A 331 8.68 -5.39 27.77
C HIS A 331 9.95 -6.05 28.34
N SER A 332 10.43 -5.58 29.49
CA SER A 332 11.68 -6.07 30.10
C SER A 332 11.54 -7.41 30.79
N ASP A 333 10.36 -7.72 31.32
CA ASP A 333 10.08 -8.87 32.16
C ASP A 333 9.03 -9.79 31.54
N GLU A 334 8.92 -11.00 32.11
CA GLU A 334 7.88 -11.96 31.75
C GLU A 334 6.52 -11.39 32.12
N ASP A 335 5.59 -11.46 31.19
CA ASP A 335 4.17 -11.21 31.43
C ASP A 335 3.58 -12.37 32.26
N ASP A 336 3.05 -12.03 33.44
CA ASP A 336 2.42 -12.94 34.38
C ASP A 336 1.00 -13.39 33.99
N LEU A 337 0.50 -12.90 32.85
CA LEU A 337 -0.77 -13.24 32.24
C LEU A 337 -1.99 -12.93 33.12
N GLY A 338 -1.88 -11.93 34.00
CA GLY A 338 -2.90 -11.59 34.99
C GLY A 338 -2.92 -12.51 36.22
N LYS A 339 -1.92 -13.40 36.37
CA LYS A 339 -1.92 -14.51 37.34
C LYS A 339 -0.82 -14.38 38.40
N GLY A 340 -0.01 -13.33 38.37
CA GLY A 340 1.11 -13.14 39.30
C GLY A 340 0.73 -12.62 40.69
N GLY A 341 -0.47 -12.05 40.85
CA GLY A 341 -0.96 -11.54 42.14
C GLY A 341 -0.41 -10.17 42.55
N PHE A 342 0.21 -9.44 41.62
CA PHE A 342 0.62 -8.05 41.79
C PHE A 342 -0.55 -7.11 41.55
N SER A 343 -0.45 -5.87 42.04
CA SER A 343 -1.52 -4.87 41.89
C SER A 343 -1.80 -4.48 40.44
N ASP A 344 -0.82 -4.68 39.55
CA ASP A 344 -0.90 -4.40 38.12
C ASP A 344 -0.96 -5.65 37.24
N SER A 345 -1.02 -6.87 37.81
CA SER A 345 -1.16 -8.11 37.03
C SER A 345 -2.37 -8.04 36.10
N LEU A 346 -3.53 -7.61 36.60
CA LEU A 346 -4.77 -7.51 35.83
C LEU A 346 -4.83 -6.31 34.88
N THR A 347 -3.80 -5.46 34.82
CA THR A 347 -3.77 -4.28 33.94
C THR A 347 -2.61 -4.27 32.95
N THR A 348 -1.46 -4.83 33.30
CA THR A 348 -0.23 -4.78 32.49
C THR A 348 0.50 -6.13 32.42
N GLY A 349 0.00 -7.16 33.10
CA GLY A 349 0.68 -8.44 33.21
C GLY A 349 1.97 -8.39 34.04
N HIS A 350 2.20 -7.30 34.79
CA HIS A 350 3.44 -7.09 35.55
C HIS A 350 4.74 -7.23 34.70
N ALA A 351 4.67 -6.95 33.39
CA ALA A 351 5.77 -7.19 32.45
C ALA A 351 6.94 -6.19 32.55
N GLY A 352 6.88 -5.23 33.47
CA GLY A 352 7.96 -4.27 33.69
C GLY A 352 8.08 -3.16 32.63
N SER A 353 9.31 -2.67 32.45
CA SER A 353 9.64 -1.52 31.59
C SER A 353 9.51 -1.82 30.10
N ARG A 354 9.41 -0.78 29.26
CA ARG A 354 9.24 -0.91 27.79
C ARG A 354 10.61 -0.81 27.12
N LEU A 355 11.04 -1.88 26.45
CA LEU A 355 12.37 -1.98 25.85
C LEU A 355 12.43 -1.52 24.39
N ALA A 356 11.35 -1.70 23.63
CA ALA A 356 11.26 -1.27 22.24
C ALA A 356 9.79 -1.14 21.82
N CYS A 357 9.54 -0.28 20.85
CA CYS A 357 8.22 -0.08 20.30
C CYS A 357 8.27 0.33 18.83
N GLY A 358 7.14 0.23 18.16
CA GLY A 358 7.01 0.63 16.76
C GLY A 358 5.55 0.66 16.32
N VAL A 359 5.23 1.54 15.38
CA VAL A 359 3.87 1.66 14.83
C VAL A 359 3.63 0.62 13.74
N ILE A 360 2.53 -0.11 13.85
CA ILE A 360 2.06 -1.09 12.87
C ILE A 360 1.53 -0.35 11.65
N ARG A 361 2.14 -0.57 10.50
CA ARG A 361 1.75 0.04 9.22
C ARG A 361 1.29 -1.02 8.23
N ASP A 362 0.30 -0.68 7.43
CA ASP A 362 -0.14 -1.50 6.29
C ASP A 362 1.04 -1.69 5.32
N GLN A 363 1.17 -2.89 4.73
CA GLN A 363 2.24 -3.23 3.77
C GLN A 363 1.81 -3.12 2.31
#